data_AF-A0A0Q1BD36-F1
#
_entry.id   AF-A0A0Q1BD36-F1
#
_cell.length_a   1.000
_cell.length_b   1.000
_cell.length_c   1.000
_cell.angle_alpha   90.00
_cell.angle_beta   90.00
_cell.angle_gamma   90.00
#
_symmetry.space_group_name_H-M   'P 1'
#
loop_
_entity.id
_entity.type
_entity.pdbx_description
1 polymer ?
#
loop_
_entity_poly.entity_id
_entity_poly.type
_entity_poly.pdbx_seq_one_letter_code
_entity_poly.pdbx_strand_id
1 'polypeptide(L)'
;MSHIEYERLHHNLKRLKLTTFESILDNYLEAAANDGRSTIEILDYLVAQEVQSKESRSLALRMRIAGFPVEKRLDQFDFGFQPSIDRTVINEIATLKFVHNAENVVFLGPPGVGKTHLSIGIGIDAIEAGFRVHFANASTLVEDLSKADGERKLEEKIRGLAKFQLLIVDEMGYLPFDDHGAHCFFQLISRRYERASTIFTSN
;
A
#
# COMPACT_ATOMS: atom_id res chain seq x y z
N MET A 1 -21.87 -36.10 13.19
CA MET A 1 -21.09 -35.89 11.95
C MET A 1 -20.24 -37.11 11.72
N SER A 2 -20.12 -37.62 10.49
CA SER A 2 -19.13 -38.69 10.27
C SER A 2 -17.73 -38.11 10.46
N HIS A 3 -16.85 -38.82 11.17
CA HIS A 3 -15.46 -38.40 11.39
C HIS A 3 -14.76 -38.04 10.06
N ILE A 4 -15.18 -38.65 8.96
CA ILE A 4 -14.68 -38.41 7.59
C ILE A 4 -15.07 -37.02 7.09
N GLU A 5 -16.30 -36.56 7.34
CA GLU A 5 -16.77 -35.23 6.91
C GLU A 5 -16.03 -34.10 7.64
N TYR A 6 -15.81 -34.29 8.94
CA TYR A 6 -15.09 -33.34 9.80
C TYR A 6 -13.64 -33.18 9.36
N GLU A 7 -12.90 -34.28 9.21
CA GLU A 7 -11.52 -34.26 8.70
C GLU A 7 -11.41 -33.63 7.31
N ARG A 8 -12.35 -33.96 6.42
CA ARG A 8 -12.40 -33.38 5.07
C ARG A 8 -12.63 -31.86 5.12
N LEU A 9 -13.44 -31.36 6.05
CA LEU A 9 -13.67 -29.92 6.23
C LEU A 9 -12.37 -29.22 6.63
N HIS A 10 -11.70 -29.67 7.71
CA HIS A 10 -10.43 -29.08 8.15
C HIS A 10 -9.35 -29.12 7.04
N HIS A 11 -9.27 -30.24 6.32
CA HIS A 11 -8.36 -30.36 5.17
C HIS A 11 -8.65 -29.31 4.10
N ASN A 12 -9.92 -29.14 3.71
CA ASN A 12 -10.32 -28.17 2.70
C ASN A 12 -10.09 -26.72 3.15
N LEU A 13 -10.40 -26.40 4.42
CA LEU A 13 -10.14 -25.07 4.97
C LEU A 13 -8.65 -24.72 4.92
N LYS A 14 -7.77 -25.65 5.30
CA LYS A 14 -6.30 -25.47 5.19
C LYS A 14 -5.86 -25.30 3.74
N ARG A 15 -6.36 -26.14 2.82
CA ARG A 15 -6.04 -26.08 1.39
C ARG A 15 -6.46 -24.76 0.75
N LEU A 16 -7.61 -24.21 1.15
CA LEU A 16 -8.11 -22.90 0.71
C LEU A 16 -7.49 -21.72 1.47
N LYS A 17 -6.60 -21.98 2.43
CA LYS A 17 -5.97 -20.99 3.32
C LYS A 17 -7.02 -20.17 4.08
N LEU A 18 -8.06 -20.84 4.60
CA LEU A 18 -9.08 -20.28 5.48
C LEU A 18 -8.68 -20.53 6.94
N THR A 19 -7.55 -19.93 7.34
CA THR A 19 -6.84 -20.28 8.58
C THR A 19 -7.55 -19.80 9.83
N THR A 20 -8.19 -18.63 9.79
CA THR A 20 -8.99 -18.13 10.91
C THR A 20 -10.26 -18.96 11.06
N PHE A 21 -10.98 -19.24 9.97
CA PHE A 21 -12.14 -20.14 9.97
C PHE A 21 -11.78 -21.46 10.64
N GLU A 22 -10.71 -22.12 10.18
CA GLU A 22 -10.29 -23.42 10.71
C GLU A 22 -9.94 -23.37 12.19
N SER A 23 -9.29 -22.29 12.64
CA SER A 23 -8.87 -22.13 14.04
C SER A 23 -10.02 -21.87 15.02
N ILE A 24 -11.13 -21.26 14.56
CA ILE A 24 -12.25 -20.88 15.43
C ILE A 24 -13.47 -21.82 15.29
N LEU A 25 -13.43 -22.75 14.33
CA LEU A 25 -14.57 -23.59 13.95
C LEU A 25 -15.18 -24.33 15.15
N ASP A 26 -14.37 -25.09 15.89
CA ASP A 26 -14.85 -25.96 16.96
C ASP A 26 -15.44 -25.15 18.12
N ASN A 27 -14.69 -24.15 18.58
CA ASN A 27 -15.11 -23.26 19.67
C ASN A 27 -16.41 -22.53 19.32
N TYR A 28 -16.57 -22.10 18.07
CA TYR A 28 -17.76 -21.38 17.65
C TYR A 28 -18.97 -22.31 17.42
N LEU A 29 -18.77 -23.52 16.91
CA LEU A 29 -19.85 -24.52 16.81
C LEU A 29 -20.42 -24.89 18.18
N GLU A 30 -19.56 -25.05 19.19
CA GLU A 30 -19.98 -25.32 20.56
C GLU A 30 -20.80 -24.16 21.15
N ALA A 31 -20.34 -22.93 20.97
CA ALA A 31 -21.08 -21.74 21.40
C ALA A 31 -22.43 -21.59 20.66
N ALA A 32 -22.44 -21.77 19.34
CA ALA A 32 -23.62 -21.62 18.51
C ALA A 32 -24.70 -22.67 18.80
N ALA A 33 -24.31 -23.87 19.22
CA ALA A 33 -25.24 -24.91 19.66
C ALA A 33 -26.02 -24.49 20.93
N ASN A 34 -25.37 -23.76 21.84
CA ASN A 34 -26.01 -23.24 23.06
C ASN A 34 -26.94 -22.06 22.79
N ASP A 35 -26.62 -21.25 21.77
CA ASP A 35 -27.38 -20.04 21.40
C ASP A 35 -28.52 -20.31 20.41
N GLY A 36 -28.68 -21.55 19.92
CA GLY A 36 -29.72 -21.91 18.95
C GLY A 36 -29.57 -21.24 17.57
N ARG A 37 -28.34 -20.89 17.17
CA ARG A 37 -28.10 -20.21 15.89
C ARG A 37 -28.38 -21.15 14.71
N SER A 38 -28.91 -20.58 13.64
CA SER A 38 -29.10 -21.28 12.37
C SER A 38 -27.77 -21.60 11.70
N THR A 39 -27.76 -22.63 10.84
CA THR A 39 -26.56 -23.00 10.06
C THR A 39 -26.04 -21.84 9.20
N ILE A 40 -26.93 -21.01 8.66
CA ILE A 40 -26.54 -19.85 7.83
C ILE A 40 -25.83 -18.80 8.68
N GLU A 41 -26.33 -18.47 9.87
CA GLU A 41 -25.66 -17.52 10.78
C GLU A 41 -24.28 -18.02 11.24
N ILE A 42 -24.15 -19.34 11.40
CA ILE A 42 -22.86 -19.95 11.75
C ILE A 42 -21.87 -19.75 10.61
N LEU A 43 -22.26 -20.12 9.39
CA LEU A 43 -21.40 -20.02 8.21
C LEU A 43 -21.04 -18.56 7.89
N ASP A 44 -22.02 -17.65 7.96
CA ASP A 44 -21.82 -16.23 7.72
C ASP A 44 -20.77 -15.65 8.67
N TYR A 45 -20.89 -15.93 9.98
CA TYR A 45 -19.92 -15.46 10.96
C TYR A 45 -18.51 -16.01 10.70
N LEU A 46 -18.37 -17.32 10.47
CA LEU A 46 -17.07 -17.94 10.24
C LEU A 46 -16.39 -17.40 8.97
N VAL A 47 -17.16 -17.18 7.91
CA VAL A 47 -16.66 -16.56 6.67
C VAL A 47 -16.31 -15.11 6.90
N ALA A 48 -17.13 -14.33 7.61
CA ALA A 48 -16.86 -12.93 7.91
C ALA A 48 -15.57 -12.74 8.71
N GLN A 49 -15.34 -13.59 9.72
CA GLN A 49 -14.09 -13.58 10.50
C GLN A 49 -12.86 -13.90 9.63
N GLU A 50 -12.99 -14.85 8.69
CA GLU A 50 -11.90 -15.15 7.76
C GLU A 50 -11.62 -13.99 6.80
N VAL A 51 -12.67 -13.36 6.25
CA VAL A 51 -12.55 -12.20 5.36
C VAL A 51 -11.84 -11.05 6.09
N GLN A 52 -12.33 -10.68 7.28
CA GLN A 52 -11.73 -9.62 8.09
C GLN A 52 -10.25 -9.90 8.39
N SER A 53 -9.92 -11.13 8.80
CA SER A 53 -8.54 -11.55 9.07
C SER A 53 -7.65 -11.50 7.82
N LYS A 54 -8.17 -11.89 6.64
CA LYS A 54 -7.42 -11.77 5.38
C LYS A 54 -7.20 -10.32 4.97
N GLU A 55 -8.21 -9.46 5.12
CA GLU A 55 -8.10 -8.03 4.83
C GLU A 55 -7.07 -7.35 5.74
N SER A 56 -7.13 -7.57 7.06
CA SER A 56 -6.17 -7.03 8.01
C SER A 56 -4.73 -7.49 7.72
N ARG A 57 -4.54 -8.79 7.41
CA ARG A 57 -3.21 -9.32 7.01
C ARG A 57 -2.73 -8.70 5.70
N SER A 58 -3.60 -8.53 4.73
CA SER A 58 -3.25 -7.92 3.44
C SER A 58 -2.89 -6.44 3.60
N LEU A 59 -3.64 -5.71 4.43
CA LEU A 59 -3.38 -4.31 4.74
C LEU A 59 -2.03 -4.15 5.45
N ALA A 60 -1.79 -4.91 6.52
CA ALA A 60 -0.54 -4.89 7.27
C ALA A 60 0.67 -5.23 6.37
N LEU A 61 0.50 -6.19 5.46
CA LEU A 61 1.53 -6.52 4.48
C LEU A 61 1.82 -5.35 3.53
N ARG A 62 0.79 -4.71 2.98
CA ARG A 62 0.95 -3.54 2.10
C ARG A 62 1.62 -2.38 2.82
N MET A 63 1.20 -2.07 4.05
CA MET A 63 1.82 -1.04 4.91
C MET A 63 3.31 -1.31 5.11
N ARG A 64 3.69 -2.55 5.43
CA ARG A 64 5.09 -2.93 5.59
C ARG A 64 5.90 -2.83 4.30
N ILE A 65 5.34 -3.29 3.17
CA ILE A 65 6.02 -3.24 1.86
C ILE A 65 6.17 -1.79 1.37
N ALA A 66 5.24 -0.91 1.72
CA ALA A 66 5.31 0.49 1.32
C ALA A 66 6.55 1.20 1.83
N GLY A 67 7.07 0.80 3.00
CA GLY A 67 8.36 1.30 3.49
C GLY A 67 8.33 2.77 3.94
N PHE A 68 7.17 3.24 4.43
CA PHE A 68 7.09 4.60 4.98
C PHE A 68 8.06 4.76 6.17
N PRO A 69 8.78 5.88 6.25
CA PRO A 69 9.72 6.13 7.35
C PRO A 69 8.99 6.39 8.68
N VAL A 70 7.77 6.92 8.61
CA VAL A 70 6.90 7.23 9.74
C VAL A 70 5.43 7.06 9.31
N GLU A 71 4.55 6.77 10.25
CA GLU A 71 3.10 6.84 10.01
C GLU A 71 2.63 8.29 10.20
N LYS A 72 2.11 8.90 9.13
CA LYS A 72 1.56 10.25 9.11
C LYS A 72 0.27 10.24 8.31
N ARG A 73 -0.86 10.37 8.99
CA ARG A 73 -2.18 10.31 8.35
C ARG A 73 -2.65 11.69 7.93
N LEU A 74 -3.53 11.73 6.92
CA LEU A 74 -3.99 13.00 6.36
C LEU A 74 -4.87 13.79 7.35
N ASP A 75 -5.63 13.10 8.20
CA ASP A 75 -6.42 13.67 9.29
C ASP A 75 -5.59 14.37 10.39
N GLN A 76 -4.32 14.00 10.51
CA GLN A 76 -3.35 14.60 11.43
C GLN A 76 -2.66 15.85 10.83
N PHE A 77 -2.94 16.21 9.57
CA PHE A 77 -2.32 17.36 8.93
C PHE A 77 -2.98 18.68 9.39
N ASP A 78 -2.17 19.57 9.97
CA ASP A 78 -2.64 20.90 10.40
C ASP A 78 -2.63 21.89 9.23
N PHE A 79 -3.79 22.06 8.59
CA PHE A 79 -3.99 23.07 7.54
C PHE A 79 -3.88 24.51 8.06
N GLY A 80 -4.03 24.74 9.36
CA GLY A 80 -3.83 26.06 9.98
C GLY A 80 -2.35 26.47 10.02
N PHE A 81 -1.45 25.50 10.19
CA PHE A 81 0.00 25.71 10.13
C PHE A 81 0.49 26.04 8.71
N GLN A 82 -0.16 25.52 7.67
CA GLN A 82 0.18 25.76 6.27
C GLN A 82 -1.00 26.33 5.46
N PRO A 83 -1.29 27.64 5.59
CA PRO A 83 -2.48 28.26 4.99
C PRO A 83 -2.38 28.43 3.47
N SER A 84 -1.19 28.27 2.87
CA SER A 84 -1.02 28.35 1.41
C SER A 84 -1.54 27.12 0.67
N ILE A 85 -1.80 26.02 1.38
CA ILE A 85 -2.32 24.78 0.79
C ILE A 85 -3.84 24.86 0.70
N ASP A 86 -4.36 24.75 -0.51
CA ASP A 86 -5.80 24.63 -0.73
C ASP A 86 -6.29 23.25 -0.28
N ARG A 87 -7.02 23.23 0.83
CA ARG A 87 -7.64 22.02 1.39
C ARG A 87 -8.55 21.31 0.39
N THR A 88 -9.18 22.04 -0.53
CA THR A 88 -10.05 21.49 -1.57
C THR A 88 -9.25 20.60 -2.53
N VAL A 89 -8.06 21.06 -2.93
CA VAL A 89 -7.15 20.30 -3.79
C VAL A 89 -6.64 19.06 -3.07
N ILE A 90 -6.26 19.17 -1.80
CA ILE A 90 -5.82 18.00 -1.01
C ILE A 90 -6.95 16.98 -0.85
N ASN A 91 -8.18 17.43 -0.59
CA ASN A 91 -9.34 16.54 -0.52
C ASN A 91 -9.62 15.84 -1.86
N GLU A 92 -9.46 16.53 -2.99
CA GLU A 92 -9.62 15.90 -4.32
C GLU A 92 -8.53 14.85 -4.56
N ILE A 93 -7.27 15.12 -4.19
CA ILE A 93 -6.17 14.14 -4.27
C ILE A 93 -6.45 12.94 -3.36
N ALA A 94 -7.00 13.17 -2.16
CA ALA A 94 -7.38 12.12 -1.21
C ALA A 94 -8.52 11.21 -1.71
N THR A 95 -9.25 11.60 -2.76
CA THR A 95 -10.20 10.69 -3.45
C THR A 95 -9.50 9.59 -4.25
N LEU A 96 -8.17 9.70 -4.44
CA LEU A 96 -7.33 8.75 -5.19
C LEU A 96 -7.69 8.58 -6.67
N LYS A 97 -8.54 9.43 -7.24
CA LYS A 97 -8.85 9.43 -8.68
C LYS A 97 -7.59 9.51 -9.55
N PHE A 98 -6.60 10.28 -9.12
CA PHE A 98 -5.32 10.39 -9.81
C PHE A 98 -4.60 9.04 -9.96
N VAL A 99 -4.70 8.15 -8.95
CA VAL A 99 -4.15 6.79 -8.98
C VAL A 99 -4.84 5.94 -10.03
N HIS A 100 -6.16 6.06 -10.14
CA HIS A 100 -6.95 5.37 -11.17
C HIS A 100 -6.63 5.86 -12.59
N ASN A 101 -6.40 7.17 -12.74
CA ASN A 101 -6.10 7.81 -14.02
C ASN A 101 -4.63 7.71 -14.42
N ALA A 102 -3.76 7.12 -13.59
CA ALA A 102 -2.32 7.11 -13.76
C ALA A 102 -1.69 8.52 -13.88
N GLU A 103 -2.28 9.49 -13.18
CA GLU A 103 -1.80 10.87 -13.11
C GLU A 103 -0.74 11.01 -12.01
N ASN A 104 0.16 11.98 -12.16
CA ASN A 104 1.21 12.25 -11.17
C ASN A 104 0.84 13.47 -10.33
N VAL A 105 1.26 13.46 -9.07
CA VAL A 105 1.11 14.59 -8.14
C VAL A 105 2.49 15.10 -7.79
N VAL A 106 2.66 16.42 -7.79
CA VAL A 106 3.94 17.05 -7.41
C VAL A 106 3.67 18.04 -6.28
N PHE A 107 4.29 17.81 -5.13
CA PHE A 107 4.33 18.75 -4.03
C PHE A 107 5.61 19.58 -4.12
N LEU A 108 5.45 20.88 -4.35
CA LEU A 108 6.54 21.85 -4.42
C LEU A 108 6.42 22.87 -3.29
N GLY A 109 7.54 23.29 -2.73
CA GLY A 109 7.58 24.33 -1.71
C GLY A 109 8.79 24.18 -0.80
N PRO A 110 9.07 25.13 0.11
CA PRO A 110 10.27 25.10 0.92
C PRO A 110 10.31 23.88 1.88
N PRO A 111 11.48 23.57 2.48
CA PRO A 111 11.59 22.55 3.51
C PRO A 111 10.65 22.82 4.70
N GLY A 112 10.17 21.76 5.35
CA GLY A 112 9.38 21.87 6.59
C GLY A 112 7.89 22.24 6.43
N VAL A 113 7.38 22.40 5.21
CA VAL A 113 5.96 22.76 4.96
C VAL A 113 4.99 21.57 4.91
N GLY A 114 5.47 20.36 5.17
CA GLY A 114 4.61 19.17 5.28
C GLY A 114 4.38 18.37 3.98
N LYS A 115 5.16 18.60 2.92
CA LYS A 115 5.08 17.84 1.65
C LYS A 115 5.17 16.31 1.86
N THR A 116 6.17 15.88 2.64
CA THR A 116 6.38 14.48 3.00
C THR A 116 5.23 13.92 3.85
N HIS A 117 4.63 14.73 4.74
CA HIS A 117 3.45 14.31 5.50
C HIS A 117 2.29 14.03 4.56
N LEU A 118 1.99 14.97 3.66
CA LEU A 118 0.88 14.82 2.70
C LEU A 118 1.09 13.60 1.80
N SER A 119 2.30 13.41 1.26
CA SER A 119 2.59 12.26 0.41
C SER A 119 2.44 10.92 1.14
N ILE A 120 2.88 10.84 2.40
CA ILE A 120 2.68 9.66 3.26
C ILE A 120 1.19 9.45 3.56
N GLY A 121 0.46 10.50 3.96
CA GLY A 121 -0.96 10.41 4.28
C GLY A 121 -1.79 9.89 3.12
N ILE A 122 -1.60 10.46 1.92
CA ILE A 122 -2.24 9.99 0.68
C ILE A 122 -1.81 8.55 0.37
N GLY A 123 -0.54 8.21 0.62
CA GLY A 123 -0.03 6.85 0.45
C GLY A 123 -0.71 5.83 1.37
N ILE A 124 -1.00 6.21 2.62
CA ILE A 124 -1.73 5.37 3.58
C ILE A 124 -3.17 5.19 3.11
N ASP A 125 -3.85 6.26 2.73
CA ASP A 125 -5.23 6.20 2.19
C ASP A 125 -5.28 5.28 0.96
N ALA A 126 -4.26 5.34 0.09
CA ALA A 126 -4.14 4.44 -1.05
C ALA A 126 -3.97 2.96 -0.66
N ILE A 127 -3.20 2.66 0.39
CA ILE A 127 -3.04 1.28 0.89
C ILE A 127 -4.35 0.75 1.49
N GLU A 128 -5.09 1.61 2.19
CA GLU A 128 -6.40 1.30 2.77
C GLU A 128 -7.44 1.06 1.67
N ALA A 129 -7.38 1.80 0.57
CA ALA A 129 -8.15 1.56 -0.66
C ALA A 129 -7.70 0.32 -1.47
N GLY A 130 -6.65 -0.38 -1.02
CA GLY A 130 -6.19 -1.64 -1.61
C GLY A 130 -5.04 -1.53 -2.62
N PHE A 131 -4.55 -0.32 -2.91
CA PHE A 131 -3.42 -0.11 -3.83
C PHE A 131 -2.09 -0.56 -3.22
N ARG A 132 -1.18 -1.03 -4.07
CA ARG A 132 0.21 -1.29 -3.70
C ARG A 132 0.98 0.01 -3.86
N VAL A 133 1.54 0.46 -2.74
CA VAL A 133 2.29 1.70 -2.65
C VAL A 133 3.74 1.37 -2.32
N HIS A 134 4.68 2.19 -2.78
CA HIS A 134 6.07 2.17 -2.33
C HIS A 134 6.57 3.59 -2.13
N PHE A 135 7.23 3.83 -1.00
CA PHE A 135 7.86 5.09 -0.64
C PHE A 135 9.38 4.93 -0.76
N ALA A 136 10.03 5.90 -1.39
CA ALA A 136 11.48 5.97 -1.45
C ALA A 136 11.96 7.42 -1.39
N ASN A 137 13.07 7.66 -0.71
CA ASN A 137 13.82 8.90 -0.88
C ASN A 137 14.47 8.90 -2.28
N ALA A 138 14.45 10.03 -2.96
CA ALA A 138 14.96 10.16 -4.31
C ALA A 138 16.45 9.78 -4.41
N SER A 139 17.27 10.17 -3.42
CA SER A 139 18.71 9.86 -3.41
C SER A 139 18.97 8.35 -3.33
N THR A 140 18.34 7.67 -2.38
CA THR A 140 18.45 6.22 -2.19
C THR A 140 17.90 5.45 -3.41
N LEU A 141 16.79 5.92 -3.98
CA LEU A 141 16.20 5.29 -5.17
C LEU A 141 17.15 5.37 -6.37
N VAL A 142 17.77 6.53 -6.60
CA VAL A 142 18.73 6.70 -7.69
C VAL A 142 19.97 5.83 -7.48
N GLU A 143 20.52 5.81 -6.27
CA GLU A 143 21.67 4.95 -5.93
C GLU A 143 21.35 3.46 -6.17
N ASP A 144 20.17 3.01 -5.74
CA ASP A 144 19.68 1.65 -5.96
C ASP A 144 19.55 1.29 -7.44
N LEU A 145 19.10 2.24 -8.26
CA LEU A 145 18.95 2.05 -9.71
C LEU A 145 20.32 2.01 -10.40
N SER A 146 21.22 2.94 -10.09
CA SER A 146 22.59 2.96 -10.61
C SER A 146 23.35 1.67 -10.26
N LYS A 147 23.22 1.20 -9.00
CA LYS A 147 23.80 -0.06 -8.58
C LYS A 147 23.22 -1.25 -9.35
N ALA A 148 21.90 -1.29 -9.53
CA ALA A 148 21.25 -2.34 -10.30
C ALA A 148 21.71 -2.35 -11.77
N ASP A 149 21.98 -1.19 -12.36
CA ASP A 149 22.54 -1.10 -13.72
C ASP A 149 23.96 -1.66 -13.81
N GLY A 150 24.82 -1.30 -12.84
CA GLY A 150 26.17 -1.88 -12.73
C GLY A 150 26.17 -3.41 -12.59
N GLU A 151 25.14 -3.98 -11.94
CA GLU A 151 24.92 -5.42 -11.82
C GLU A 151 24.17 -6.07 -13.01
N ARG A 152 23.84 -5.30 -14.06
CA ARG A 152 23.00 -5.74 -15.20
C ARG A 152 21.60 -6.23 -14.82
N LYS A 153 21.03 -5.67 -13.74
CA LYS A 153 19.70 -5.99 -13.19
C LYS A 153 18.73 -4.79 -13.21
N LEU A 154 19.08 -3.68 -13.88
CA LEU A 154 18.25 -2.47 -13.92
C LEU A 154 16.81 -2.76 -14.35
N GLU A 155 16.62 -3.52 -15.44
CA GLU A 155 15.30 -3.87 -15.95
C GLU A 155 14.47 -4.70 -14.95
N GLU A 156 15.10 -5.57 -14.17
CA GLU A 156 14.43 -6.33 -13.11
C GLU A 156 13.98 -5.39 -11.97
N LYS A 157 14.85 -4.48 -11.53
CA LYS A 157 14.54 -3.49 -10.49
C LYS A 157 13.40 -2.56 -10.94
N ILE A 158 13.48 -2.02 -12.16
CA ILE A 158 12.42 -1.18 -12.76
C ILE A 158 11.11 -1.95 -12.82
N ARG A 159 11.12 -3.21 -13.27
CA ARG A 159 9.91 -4.05 -13.32
C ARG A 159 9.33 -4.30 -11.92
N GLY A 160 10.18 -4.44 -10.90
CA GLY A 160 9.76 -4.51 -9.51
C GLY A 160 9.03 -3.25 -9.06
N LEU A 161 9.64 -2.09 -9.29
CA LEU A 161 9.09 -0.78 -8.92
C LEU A 161 7.84 -0.39 -9.73
N ALA A 162 7.74 -0.82 -10.98
CA ALA A 162 6.59 -0.57 -11.84
C ALA A 162 5.33 -1.36 -11.41
N LYS A 163 5.45 -2.37 -10.53
CA LYS A 163 4.28 -3.13 -10.00
C LYS A 163 3.47 -2.35 -8.97
N PHE A 164 4.03 -1.28 -8.40
CA PHE A 164 3.33 -0.42 -7.46
C PHE A 164 2.43 0.54 -8.23
N GLN A 165 1.13 0.56 -7.92
CA GLN A 165 0.19 1.51 -8.51
C GLN A 165 0.53 2.95 -8.11
N LEU A 166 1.11 3.14 -6.92
CA LEU A 166 1.59 4.42 -6.45
C LEU A 166 3.06 4.31 -6.01
N LEU A 167 3.92 5.13 -6.60
CA LEU A 167 5.30 5.33 -6.14
C LEU A 167 5.40 6.73 -5.54
N ILE A 168 5.93 6.85 -4.33
CA ILE A 168 6.22 8.14 -3.70
C ILE A 168 7.72 8.33 -3.73
N VAL A 169 8.17 9.38 -4.41
CA VAL A 169 9.57 9.78 -4.51
C VAL A 169 9.74 11.09 -3.74
N ASP A 170 10.31 10.97 -2.55
CA ASP A 170 10.46 12.08 -1.61
C ASP A 170 11.82 12.78 -1.77
N GLU A 171 11.87 14.09 -1.52
CA GLU A 171 13.09 14.92 -1.54
C GLU A 171 13.84 14.96 -2.89
N MET A 172 13.08 15.01 -3.98
CA MET A 172 13.64 15.26 -5.30
C MET A 172 14.29 16.66 -5.32
N GLY A 173 15.61 16.74 -5.51
CA GLY A 173 16.33 18.02 -5.64
C GLY A 173 17.35 18.36 -4.54
N TYR A 174 17.59 17.47 -3.56
CA TYR A 174 18.59 17.72 -2.50
C TYR A 174 20.03 17.31 -2.84
N LEU A 175 20.25 16.52 -3.90
CA LEU A 175 21.56 16.08 -4.39
C LEU A 175 21.59 16.15 -5.93
N PRO A 176 22.68 16.64 -6.55
CA PRO A 176 22.86 16.48 -7.98
C PRO A 176 23.05 14.99 -8.25
N PHE A 177 22.08 14.38 -8.94
CA PHE A 177 22.29 13.06 -9.51
C PHE A 177 23.41 13.16 -10.53
N ASP A 178 24.31 12.18 -10.56
CA ASP A 178 25.21 12.03 -11.69
C ASP A 178 24.37 11.71 -12.95
N ASP A 179 24.91 12.02 -14.14
CA ASP A 179 24.18 11.83 -15.41
C ASP A 179 23.67 10.38 -15.56
N HIS A 180 24.43 9.43 -15.01
CA HIS A 180 24.09 8.02 -15.01
C HIS A 180 22.87 7.70 -14.14
N GLY A 181 22.83 8.15 -12.89
CA GLY A 181 21.69 7.97 -12.01
C GLY A 181 20.43 8.68 -12.50
N ALA A 182 20.58 9.89 -13.04
CA ALA A 182 19.49 10.61 -13.68
C ALA A 182 18.90 9.83 -14.86
N HIS A 183 19.75 9.22 -15.69
CA HIS A 183 19.31 8.37 -16.79
C HIS A 183 18.53 7.14 -16.30
N CYS A 184 19.03 6.43 -15.29
CA CYS A 184 18.36 5.26 -14.74
C CYS A 184 16.99 5.61 -14.11
N PHE A 185 16.92 6.74 -13.40
CA PHE A 185 15.67 7.26 -12.86
C PHE A 185 14.68 7.64 -13.95
N PHE A 186 15.14 8.30 -15.01
CA PHE A 186 14.30 8.63 -16.16
C PHE A 186 13.69 7.38 -16.82
N GLN A 187 14.45 6.28 -16.91
CA GLN A 187 13.91 5.01 -17.42
C GLN A 187 12.76 4.47 -16.53
N LEU A 188 12.90 4.58 -15.21
CA LEU A 188 11.82 4.21 -14.27
C LEU A 188 10.57 5.08 -14.48
N ILE A 189 10.72 6.40 -14.53
CA ILE A 189 9.58 7.32 -14.72
C ILE A 189 8.91 7.08 -16.08
N SER A 190 9.70 6.92 -17.14
CA SER A 190 9.19 6.60 -18.48
C SER A 190 8.41 5.28 -18.52
N ARG A 191 8.84 4.28 -17.74
CA ARG A 191 8.12 3.00 -17.64
C ARG A 191 6.76 3.13 -16.94
N ARG A 192 6.64 4.09 -16.01
CA ARG A 192 5.44 4.33 -15.20
C ARG A 192 4.46 5.30 -15.86
N TYR A 193 4.94 6.17 -16.75
CA TYR A 193 4.14 7.15 -17.46
C TYR A 193 2.90 6.52 -18.13
N GLU A 194 1.72 7.11 -17.90
CA GLU A 194 0.40 6.63 -18.36
C GLU A 194 0.02 5.19 -17.92
N ARG A 195 0.73 4.62 -16.95
CA ARG A 195 0.48 3.24 -16.45
C ARG A 195 0.30 3.16 -14.94
N ALA A 196 1.00 4.01 -14.20
CA ALA A 196 0.92 4.07 -12.74
C ALA A 196 1.33 5.46 -12.23
N SER A 197 0.71 5.87 -11.12
CA SER A 197 0.91 7.20 -10.56
C SER A 197 2.18 7.32 -9.75
N THR A 198 2.75 8.52 -9.74
CA THR A 198 3.91 8.87 -8.93
C THR A 198 3.64 10.17 -8.19
N ILE A 199 3.90 10.19 -6.89
CA ILE A 199 3.94 11.43 -6.09
C ILE A 199 5.39 11.85 -5.98
N PHE A 200 5.68 13.11 -6.27
CA PHE A 200 7.00 13.70 -6.07
C PHE A 200 6.92 14.77 -4.99
N THR A 201 7.94 14.87 -4.14
CA THR A 201 8.15 16.05 -3.30
C THR A 201 9.46 16.72 -3.68
N SER A 202 9.46 18.04 -3.79
CA SER A 202 10.65 18.82 -4.16
C SER A 202 10.62 20.21 -3.51
N ASN A 203 11.78 20.87 -3.44
CA ASN A 203 11.93 22.19 -2.86
C ASN A 203 11.88 23.30 -3.90
#